data_AF-A0A250IGC0-F1
#
_entry.id   AF-A0A250IGC0-F1
#
_cell.length_a   1.000
_cell.length_b   1.000
_cell.length_c   1.000
_cell.angle_alpha   90.00
_cell.angle_beta   90.00
_cell.angle_gamma   90.00
#
_symmetry.space_group_name_H-M   'P 1'
#
loop_
_entity.id
_entity.type
_entity.pdbx_description
1 polymer ?
#
loop_
_entity_poly.entity_id
_entity_poly.type
_entity_poly.pdbx_seq_one_letter_code
_entity_poly.pdbx_strand_id
1 'polypeptide(L)'
;MVQGVTLRAIQLAMDDFLPWNTHPPRDADDSQKCLYQRESYDVFTSPGPEGVMFVSVIPNPERCDLGGPPILDVSATYAIDVRGWRILAVRQ
;
A
#
# COMPACT_ATOMS: atom_id res chain seq x y z
N MET A 1 6.55 -0.20 -22.08
CA MET A 1 5.40 0.62 -21.62
C MET A 1 4.67 0.05 -20.41
N VAL A 2 4.71 -1.26 -20.12
CA VAL A 2 4.07 -1.87 -18.93
C VAL A 2 4.49 -1.21 -17.60
N GLN A 3 5.76 -0.81 -17.47
CA GLN A 3 6.26 -0.14 -16.27
C GLN A 3 5.47 1.13 -15.88
N GLY A 4 5.03 1.94 -16.86
CA GLY A 4 4.29 3.17 -16.57
C GLY A 4 2.89 2.90 -16.02
N VAL A 5 2.22 1.85 -16.52
CA VAL A 5 0.90 1.45 -16.03
C VAL A 5 0.99 0.92 -14.60
N THR A 6 1.96 0.05 -14.34
CA THR A 6 2.23 -0.49 -13.01
C THR A 6 2.55 0.63 -12.02
N LEU A 7 3.44 1.57 -12.37
CA LEU A 7 3.79 2.69 -11.49
C LEU A 7 2.57 3.58 -11.16
N ARG A 8 1.71 3.86 -12.13
CA ARG A 8 0.51 4.67 -11.90
C ARG A 8 -0.51 3.96 -10.99
N ALA A 9 -0.68 2.65 -11.16
CA ALA A 9 -1.54 1.85 -10.28
C ALA A 9 -1.00 1.81 -8.84
N ILE A 10 0.32 1.60 -8.68
CA ILE A 10 0.99 1.67 -7.37
C ILE A 10 0.79 3.05 -6.74
N GLN A 11 0.97 4.12 -7.51
CA GLN A 11 0.77 5.49 -7.00
C GLN A 11 -0.65 5.70 -6.48
N LEU A 12 -1.68 5.27 -7.22
CA LEU A 12 -3.08 5.37 -6.78
C LEU A 12 -3.33 4.59 -5.49
N ALA A 13 -2.83 3.36 -5.38
CA ALA A 13 -2.96 2.56 -4.15
C ALA A 13 -2.27 3.24 -2.96
N MET A 14 -1.04 3.73 -3.14
CA MET A 14 -0.27 4.35 -2.05
C MET A 14 -0.82 5.72 -1.63
N ASP A 15 -1.39 6.48 -2.57
CA ASP A 15 -2.04 7.76 -2.28
C ASP A 15 -3.34 7.60 -1.48
N ASP A 16 -4.04 6.47 -1.60
CA ASP A 16 -5.19 6.11 -0.77
C ASP A 16 -4.76 5.47 0.57
N PHE A 17 -3.83 4.51 0.52
CA PHE A 17 -3.37 3.75 1.69
C PHE A 17 -2.62 4.60 2.72
N LEU A 18 -1.67 5.43 2.27
CA LEU A 18 -0.83 6.26 3.13
C LEU A 18 -0.52 7.59 2.41
N PRO A 19 -1.46 8.55 2.40
CA PRO A 19 -1.27 9.86 1.76
C PRO A 19 0.00 10.57 2.25
N TRP A 20 0.66 11.34 1.38
CA TRP A 20 1.93 12.03 1.70
C TRP A 20 1.88 12.96 2.94
N ASN A 21 0.71 13.48 3.28
CA ASN A 21 0.52 14.39 4.42
C ASN A 21 -0.01 13.67 5.67
N THR A 22 0.05 12.34 5.71
CA THR A 22 -0.37 11.55 6.86
C THR A 22 0.73 11.58 7.90
N HIS A 23 0.39 11.97 9.13
CA HIS A 23 1.35 12.08 10.23
C HIS A 23 0.96 11.11 11.34
N PRO A 24 1.95 10.49 12.02
CA PRO A 24 1.67 9.63 13.16
C PRO A 24 1.00 10.43 14.29
N PRO A 25 0.19 9.78 15.14
CA PRO A 25 -0.32 10.37 16.37
C PRO A 25 0.80 10.95 17.23
N ARG A 26 0.50 11.97 18.05
CA ARG A 26 1.51 12.65 18.89
C ARG A 26 2.18 11.73 19.90
N ASP A 27 1.46 10.72 20.36
CA ASP A 27 1.85 9.71 21.32
C ASP A 27 2.30 8.39 20.66
N ALA A 28 2.50 8.39 19.34
CA ALA A 28 2.94 7.21 18.61
C ALA A 28 4.32 6.73 19.08
N ASP A 29 4.43 5.44 19.38
CA ASP A 29 5.72 4.80 19.64
C ASP A 29 6.57 4.71 18.35
N ASP A 30 7.82 4.27 18.47
CA ASP A 30 8.74 4.27 17.34
C ASP A 30 8.36 3.27 16.24
N SER A 31 7.69 2.17 16.60
CA SER A 31 7.17 1.20 15.62
C SER A 31 6.00 1.78 14.84
N GLN A 32 5.10 2.51 15.52
CA GLN A 32 4.00 3.23 14.90
C GLN A 32 4.52 4.36 14.00
N LYS A 33 5.49 5.16 14.45
CA LYS A 33 6.11 6.18 13.60
C LYS A 33 6.75 5.57 12.35
N CYS A 34 7.37 4.39 12.46
CA CYS A 34 7.93 3.67 11.32
C CYS A 34 6.86 3.28 10.31
N LEU A 35 5.71 2.75 10.75
CA LEU A 35 4.59 2.39 9.87
C LEU A 35 3.94 3.58 9.15
N TYR A 36 4.22 4.82 9.55
CA TYR A 36 3.77 6.02 8.82
C TYR A 36 4.73 6.44 7.69
N GLN A 37 5.79 5.69 7.44
CA GLN A 37 6.69 5.87 6.30
C GLN A 37 6.26 4.95 5.15
N ARG A 38 6.14 5.49 3.93
CA ARG A 38 5.76 4.68 2.75
C ARG A 38 6.79 3.60 2.44
N GLU A 39 8.04 3.88 2.79
CA GLU A 39 9.16 2.96 2.66
C GLU A 39 8.96 1.73 3.55
N SER A 40 8.15 1.75 4.59
CA SER A 40 7.95 0.60 5.48
C SER A 40 7.11 -0.51 4.86
N TYR A 41 6.67 -0.37 3.60
CA TYR A 41 5.79 -1.32 2.93
C TYR A 41 6.41 -1.86 1.64
N ASP A 42 6.20 -3.15 1.42
CA ASP A 42 6.42 -3.78 0.12
C ASP A 42 5.13 -3.73 -0.69
N VAL A 43 5.26 -3.47 -2.00
CA VAL A 43 4.14 -3.38 -2.92
C VAL A 43 4.23 -4.45 -3.99
N PHE A 44 3.21 -5.29 -4.08
CA PHE A 44 3.09 -6.36 -5.06
C PHE A 44 1.98 -6.04 -6.05
N THR A 45 2.20 -6.37 -7.33
CA THR A 45 1.18 -6.16 -8.36
C THR A 45 0.91 -7.43 -9.13
N SER A 46 -0.35 -7.70 -9.45
CA SER A 46 -0.74 -8.78 -10.35
C SER A 46 -1.83 -8.31 -11.32
N PRO A 47 -1.81 -8.79 -12.58
CA PRO A 47 -2.88 -8.49 -13.52
C PRO A 47 -4.18 -9.20 -13.12
N GLY A 48 -5.29 -8.48 -13.25
CA GLY A 48 -6.65 -8.99 -13.10
C GLY A 48 -7.41 -9.00 -14.44
N PRO A 49 -8.67 -9.46 -14.43
CA PRO A 49 -9.52 -9.46 -15.62
C PRO A 49 -9.86 -8.02 -16.06
N GLU A 50 -10.25 -7.86 -17.33
CA GLU A 50 -10.91 -6.64 -17.83
C GLU A 50 -10.15 -5.32 -17.65
N GLY A 51 -8.82 -5.36 -17.57
CA GLY A 51 -8.01 -4.15 -17.33
C GLY A 51 -8.00 -3.73 -15.86
N VAL A 52 -8.23 -4.67 -14.95
CA VAL A 52 -7.96 -4.51 -13.54
C VAL A 52 -6.51 -4.87 -13.24
N MET A 53 -5.87 -4.10 -12.36
CA MET A 53 -4.61 -4.46 -11.73
C MET A 53 -4.85 -4.57 -10.22
N PHE A 54 -4.42 -5.68 -9.63
CA PHE A 54 -4.39 -5.83 -8.19
C PHE A 54 -3.09 -5.26 -7.64
N VAL A 55 -3.18 -4.51 -6.56
CA VAL A 55 -2.03 -3.94 -5.85
C VAL A 55 -2.15 -4.28 -4.38
N SER A 56 -1.20 -5.03 -3.85
CA SER A 56 -1.14 -5.39 -2.43
C SER A 56 -0.03 -4.59 -1.75
N VAL A 57 -0.37 -3.92 -0.66
CA VAL A 57 0.54 -3.15 0.20
C VAL A 57 0.65 -3.89 1.52
N ILE A 58 1.86 -4.30 1.90
CA ILE A 58 2.11 -5.16 3.05
C ILE A 58 3.30 -4.58 3.84
N PRO A 59 3.22 -4.48 5.18
CA PRO A 59 4.37 -4.06 5.99
C PRO A 59 5.59 -4.95 5.73
N ASN A 60 6.74 -4.32 5.54
CA ASN A 60 8.01 -5.02 5.44
C ASN A 60 8.52 -5.30 6.87
N PRO A 61 8.61 -6.58 7.29
CA PRO A 61 8.95 -6.93 8.67
C PRO A 61 10.41 -6.64 9.04
N GLU A 62 11.27 -6.35 8.06
CA GLU A 62 12.68 -6.01 8.29
C GLU A 62 12.89 -4.49 8.47
N ARG A 63 11.93 -3.65 8.05
CA ARG A 63 12.08 -2.18 8.09
C ARG A 63 11.60 -1.56 9.39
N CYS A 64 10.53 -2.11 9.96
CA CYS A 64 10.05 -1.71 11.27
C CYS A 64 10.27 -2.86 12.23
N ASP A 65 10.86 -2.59 13.40
CA ASP A 65 10.97 -3.56 14.49
C ASP A 65 9.57 -3.72 15.13
N LEU A 66 8.69 -4.44 14.44
CA LEU A 66 7.29 -4.63 14.83
C LEU A 66 7.15 -5.57 16.04
N GLY A 67 8.25 -6.13 16.56
CA GLY A 67 8.31 -6.83 17.85
C GLY A 67 7.39 -8.04 18.02
N GLY A 68 6.77 -8.55 16.94
CA GLY A 68 5.70 -9.55 17.03
C GLY A 68 5.26 -10.12 15.68
N PRO A 69 4.28 -11.05 15.67
CA PRO A 69 3.76 -11.65 14.43
C PRO A 69 3.23 -10.57 13.48
N PRO A 70 3.27 -10.81 12.15
CA PRO A 70 2.91 -9.83 11.15
C PRO A 70 1.51 -9.28 11.41
N ILE A 71 1.42 -7.95 11.55
CA ILE A 71 0.14 -7.27 11.77
C ILE A 71 -0.58 -7.20 10.42
N LEU A 72 -1.39 -8.21 10.14
CA LEU A 72 -2.17 -8.30 8.89
C LEU A 72 -3.16 -7.14 8.75
N ASP A 73 -3.59 -6.55 9.87
CA ASP A 73 -4.52 -5.42 9.93
C ASP A 73 -3.93 -4.11 9.37
N VAL A 74 -2.64 -4.08 9.05
CA VAL A 74 -1.94 -2.93 8.43
C VAL A 74 -1.63 -3.20 6.95
N SER A 75 -2.26 -4.21 6.35
CA SER A 75 -2.15 -4.50 4.92
C SER A 75 -3.41 -4.10 4.16
N ALA A 76 -3.29 -3.92 2.86
CA ALA A 76 -4.43 -3.68 1.99
C ALA A 76 -4.19 -4.24 0.60
N THR A 77 -5.25 -4.76 -0.03
CA THR A 77 -5.26 -5.15 -1.44
C THR A 77 -6.29 -4.32 -2.19
N TYR A 78 -5.83 -3.65 -3.24
CA TYR A 78 -6.60 -2.78 -4.11
C TYR A 78 -6.91 -3.48 -5.43
N ALA A 79 -8.10 -3.27 -5.96
CA ALA A 79 -8.43 -3.54 -7.36
C ALA A 79 -8.52 -2.21 -8.11
N ILE A 80 -7.68 -1.99 -9.12
CA ILE A 80 -7.55 -0.72 -9.83
C ILE A 80 -7.92 -0.90 -11.30
N ASP A 81 -8.85 -0.09 -11.79
CA ASP A 81 -9.14 0.05 -13.21
C ASP A 81 -8.04 0.89 -13.87
N VAL A 82 -7.18 0.26 -14.69
CA VAL A 82 -6.05 0.95 -15.32
C VAL A 82 -6.42 1.70 -16.61
N ARG A 83 -7.67 1.61 -17.05
CA ARG A 83 -8.18 2.40 -18.19
C ARG A 83 -8.79 3.71 -17.69
N GLY A 84 -9.59 3.62 -16.61
CA GLY A 84 -10.25 4.75 -15.97
C GLY A 84 -9.45 5.40 -14.83
N TRP A 85 -8.34 4.80 -14.40
CA TRP A 85 -7.49 5.25 -13.29
C TRP A 85 -8.24 5.48 -11.97
N ARG A 86 -9.03 4.48 -11.56
CA ARG A 86 -9.84 4.52 -10.33
C ARG A 86 -9.71 3.25 -9.51
N ILE A 87 -9.86 3.40 -8.19
CA ILE A 87 -9.98 2.26 -7.26
C ILE A 87 -11.41 1.71 -7.38
N LEU A 88 -11.52 0.41 -7.62
CA LEU A 88 -12.79 -0.30 -7.70
C LEU A 88 -13.17 -0.94 -6.35
N ALA A 89 -12.18 -1.43 -5.61
CA ALA A 89 -12.37 -2.07 -4.32
C ALA A 89 -11.09 -2.04 -3.50
N VAL A 90 -11.25 -2.09 -2.17
CA VAL A 90 -10.18 -2.24 -1.18
C VAL A 90 -10.57 -3.38 -0.24
N ARG A 91 -9.60 -4.24 0.08
CA ARG A 91 -9.72 -5.25 1.15
C ARG A 91 -8.56 -5.07 2.12
N GLN A 92 -8.90 -4.84 3.39
CA GLN A 92 -7.97 -4.80 4.52
C GLN A 92 -8.06 -6.14 5.27
#